data_AF-A0AA88WTS8-F1
#
_entry.id   AF-A0AA88WTS8-F1
#
_cell.length_a   1.000
_cell.length_b   1.000
_cell.length_c   1.000
_cell.angle_alpha   90.00
_cell.angle_beta   90.00
_cell.angle_gamma   90.00
#
_symmetry.space_group_name_H-M   'P 1'
#
loop_
_entity.id
_entity.type
_entity.pdbx_description
1 polymer ?
#
loop_
_entity_poly.entity_id
_entity_poly.type
_entity_poly.pdbx_seq_one_letter_code
_entity_poly.pdbx_strand_id
1 'polypeptide(L)' 'MAALIIRFYCVDVNNVPHKLVVRAGITEYALGVLEENMGGVLLWKDSKKQAQVIGGHKAYSVVKEVREMIENEGTI' A
#
# COMPACT_ATOMS: atom_id res chain seq x y z
N MET A 1 -15.67 -1.11 20.41
CA MET A 1 -14.67 -1.09 19.32
C MET A 1 -13.77 -2.31 19.46
N ALA A 2 -13.73 -3.19 18.46
CA ALA A 2 -12.64 -4.16 18.36
C ALA A 2 -11.37 -3.37 18.05
N ALA A 3 -10.30 -3.58 18.83
CA ALA A 3 -9.00 -3.04 18.46
C ALA A 3 -8.50 -3.82 17.24
N LEU A 4 -8.53 -3.21 16.05
CA LEU A 4 -7.85 -3.74 14.89
C LEU A 4 -6.35 -3.70 15.18
N ILE A 5 -5.75 -4.83 15.52
CA ILE A 5 -4.30 -4.94 15.67
C ILE A 5 -3.71 -4.91 14.25
N ILE A 6 -3.37 -3.72 13.77
CA ILE A 6 -2.75 -3.52 12.47
C ILE A 6 -1.24 -3.47 12.64
N ARG A 7 -0.54 -4.30 11.87
CA ARG A 7 0.93 -4.31 11.83
C ARG A 7 1.39 -3.57 10.59
N PHE A 8 2.32 -2.64 10.78
CA PHE A 8 2.94 -1.90 9.69
C PHE A 8 4.25 -2.55 9.28
N TYR A 9 4.46 -2.67 7.97
CA TYR A 9 5.69 -3.19 7.37
C TYR A 9 6.14 -2.23 6.27
N CYS A 10 7.45 -2.05 6.13
CA CYS A 10 8.05 -1.30 5.03
C CYS A 10 8.85 -2.28 4.17
N VAL A 11 8.67 -2.19 2.84
CA VAL A 11 9.36 -3.05 1.87
C VAL A 11 10.04 -2.15 0.85
N ASP A 12 11.36 -2.19 0.80
CA ASP A 12 12.13 -1.57 -0.27
C ASP A 12 12.13 -2.49 -1.49
N VAL A 13 11.42 -2.06 -2.54
CA VAL A 13 11.25 -2.83 -3.78
C VAL A 13 12.57 -3.11 -4.50
N ASN A 14 13.61 -2.31 -4.24
CA ASN A 14 14.93 -2.48 -4.85
C ASN A 14 15.77 -3.55 -4.15
N ASN A 15 15.41 -3.94 -2.92
CA ASN A 15 16.18 -4.84 -2.06
C ASN A 15 15.45 -6.15 -1.71
N VAL A 16 14.44 -6.53 -2.51
CA VAL A 16 13.68 -7.77 -2.33
C VAL A 16 13.57 -8.56 -3.63
N PRO A 17 13.30 -9.88 -3.57
CA PRO A 17 13.10 -10.68 -4.77
C PRO A 17 11.97 -10.12 -5.64
N HIS A 18 12.19 -10.07 -6.95
CA HIS A 18 11.21 -9.55 -7.93
C HIS A 18 9.81 -10.21 -7.79
N LYS A 19 9.75 -11.50 -7.40
CA LYS A 19 8.50 -12.21 -7.15
C LYS A 19 7.63 -11.55 -6.06
N LEU A 20 8.24 -10.92 -5.05
CA LEU A 20 7.51 -10.18 -4.02
C LEU A 20 6.90 -8.89 -4.59
N VAL A 21 7.65 -8.18 -5.44
CA VAL A 21 7.20 -6.95 -6.12
C VAL A 21 6.01 -7.24 -7.03
N VAL A 22 6.08 -8.33 -7.80
CA VAL A 22 4.97 -8.82 -8.64
C VAL A 22 3.75 -9.17 -7.78
N ARG A 23 3.94 -9.88 -6.66
CA ARG A 23 2.84 -10.25 -5.74
C ARG A 23 2.15 -9.03 -5.14
N ALA A 24 2.89 -7.96 -4.89
CA ALA A 24 2.34 -6.71 -4.38
C ALA A 24 1.55 -5.91 -5.45
N GLY A 25 1.60 -6.33 -6.72
CA GLY A 25 0.98 -5.63 -7.83
C GLY A 25 1.67 -4.29 -8.12
N ILE A 26 2.95 -4.17 -7.79
CA ILE A 26 3.75 -2.93 -7.99
C ILE A 26 4.30 -2.88 -9.43
N THR A 27 4.33 -4.01 -10.13
CA THR A 27 4.99 -4.14 -11.44
C THR A 27 4.26 -3.51 -12.63
N GLU A 28 2.96 -3.21 -12.56
CA GLU A 28 2.27 -2.53 -13.68
C GLU A 28 2.73 -1.06 -13.85
N TYR A 29 3.31 -0.45 -12.81
CA TYR A 29 3.81 0.92 -12.84
C TYR A 29 5.33 1.03 -13.06
N ALA A 30 6.06 -0.09 -12.98
CA ALA A 30 7.53 -0.11 -13.02
C ALA A 30 8.12 -0.30 -14.43
N LEU A 31 7.29 -0.55 -15.45
CA LEU A 31 7.75 -1.04 -16.76
C LEU A 31 7.51 -0.10 -17.95
N GLY A 32 7.12 1.16 -17.73
CA GLY A 32 7.34 2.18 -18.77
C GLY A 32 6.30 3.29 -18.97
N VAL A 33 5.31 3.47 -18.08
CA VAL A 33 4.43 4.63 -18.15
C VAL A 33 4.12 5.12 -16.73
N LEU A 34 4.31 6.42 -16.54
CA LEU A 34 4.09 7.26 -15.36
C LEU A 34 5.32 7.47 -14.47
N GLU A 35 5.77 8.72 -14.55
CA GLU A 35 6.66 9.48 -13.67
C GLU A 35 7.11 8.77 -12.39
N GLU A 36 8.43 8.68 -12.29
CA GLU A 36 9.23 8.72 -11.06
C GLU A 36 8.43 8.55 -9.75
N ASN A 37 8.55 7.35 -9.16
CA ASN A 37 8.41 7.16 -7.71
C ASN A 37 6.98 6.98 -7.16
N MET A 38 6.19 6.05 -7.72
CA MET A 38 4.94 5.59 -7.10
C MET A 38 5.19 4.53 -6.02
N GLY A 39 5.72 4.96 -4.87
CA GLY A 39 5.53 4.22 -3.62
C GLY A 39 4.04 4.24 -3.20
N GLY A 40 3.59 3.23 -2.48
CA GLY A 40 2.21 3.17 -2.00
C GLY A 40 2.03 2.33 -0.75
N VAL A 41 1.05 2.68 0.07
CA VAL A 41 0.68 1.91 1.26
C VAL A 41 -0.40 0.92 0.87
N LEU A 42 -0.13 -0.37 1.09
CA LEU A 42 -1.04 -1.46 0.78
C LEU A 42 -1.71 -1.97 2.04
N LEU A 43 -3.04 -2.13 2.01
CA LEU A 43 -3.78 -2.84 3.07
C LEU A 43 -3.92 -4.31 2.68
N TRP A 44 -3.53 -5.20 3.59
CA TRP A 44 -3.65 -6.65 3.42
C TRP A 44 -4.47 -7.25 4.56
N LYS A 45 -5.43 -8.11 4.20
CA LYS A 45 -6.23 -8.93 5.11
C LYS A 45 -6.34 -10.33 4.53
N ASP A 46 -6.25 -11.35 5.37
CA ASP A 46 -6.39 -12.76 4.96
C ASP A 46 -5.50 -13.14 3.76
N SER A 47 -4.26 -12.64 3.76
CA SER A 47 -3.27 -12.84 2.70
C SER A 47 -3.66 -12.30 1.31
N LYS A 48 -4.63 -11.38 1.24
CA LYS A 48 -5.09 -10.71 0.02
C LYS A 48 -4.96 -9.18 0.15
N LYS A 49 -4.57 -8.53 -0.94
CA LYS A 49 -4.58 -7.06 -1.08
C LYS A 49 -6.03 -6.58 -1.06
N GLN A 50 -6.33 -5.63 -0.19
CA GLN A 50 -7.66 -5.04 -0.03
C GLN A 50 -7.76 -3.68 -0.71
N ALA A 51 -6.78 -2.81 -0.44
CA ALA A 51 -6.75 -1.44 -0.94
C ALA A 51 -5.31 -0.92 -1.04
N GLN A 52 -5.15 0.23 -1.69
CA GLN A 52 -3.89 0.92 -1.85
C GLN A 52 -4.09 2.43 -1.79
N VAL A 53 -3.21 3.11 -1.07
CA VAL A 53 -3.01 4.55 -1.16
C VAL A 53 -1.74 4.80 -1.94
N ILE A 54 -1.83 5.59 -3.01
CA ILE A 54 -0.68 5.98 -3.83
C ILE A 54 -0.06 7.25 -3.26
N GLY A 55 1.26 7.27 -3.12
CA GLY A 55 2.01 8.44 -2.66
C GLY A 55 2.16 9.51 -3.74
N GLY A 56 3.29 10.23 -3.72
CA GLY A 56 3.61 11.27 -4.70
C GLY A 56 3.00 12.64 -4.42
N HIS A 57 2.24 12.78 -3.33
CA HIS A 57 1.68 14.05 -2.87
C HIS A 57 1.96 14.28 -1.37
N LYS A 58 1.43 15.37 -0.78
CA LYS A 58 1.78 15.81 0.58
C LYS A 58 1.60 14.69 1.62
N ALA A 59 2.62 14.45 2.44
CA ALA A 59 2.65 13.34 3.38
C ALA A 59 1.46 13.29 4.35
N TYR A 60 0.98 14.45 4.84
CA TYR A 60 -0.19 14.48 5.73
C TYR A 60 -1.48 14.04 5.04
N SER A 61 -1.61 14.26 3.73
CA SER A 61 -2.75 13.80 2.93
C SER A 61 -2.70 12.27 2.79
N VAL A 62 -1.53 11.72 2.45
CA VAL A 62 -1.30 10.26 2.40
C VAL A 62 -1.66 9.61 3.74
N VAL A 63 -1.26 10.20 4.88
CA VAL A 63 -1.59 9.67 6.21
C VAL A 63 -3.10 9.71 6.48
N LYS A 64 -3.80 10.77 6.03
CA LYS A 64 -5.25 10.87 6.15
C LYS A 64 -5.95 9.78 5.32
N GLU A 65 -5.51 9.58 4.09
CA GLU A 65 -6.04 8.54 3.19
C GLU A 65 -5.79 7.13 3.74
N VAL A 66 -4.61 6.87 4.31
CA VAL A 66 -4.31 5.58 4.96
C VAL A 66 -5.23 5.34 6.16
N ARG A 67 -5.52 6.38 6.95
CA ARG A 67 -6.48 6.28 8.05
C ARG A 67 -7.87 5.93 7.52
N GLU A 68 -8.36 6.64 6.52
CA GLU A 68 -9.68 6.39 5.92
C GLU A 68 -9.75 4.97 5.32
N MET A 69 -8.68 4.51 4.65
CA MET A 69 -8.57 3.14 4.13
C MET A 69 -8.70 2.07 5.24
N ILE A 70 -8.11 2.31 6.41
CA ILE A 70 -8.19 1.41 7.57
C ILE A 70 -9.60 1.45 8.19
N GLU A 71 -10.16 2.64 8.39
CA GLU A 71 -11.48 2.82 9.02
C GLU A 71 -12.60 2.20 8.17
N ASN A 72 -12.52 2.31 6.85
CA ASN A 72 -13.51 1.75 5.93
C ASN A 72 -13.50 0.20 5.85
N GLU A 73 -12.41 -0.45 6.24
CA GLU A 73 -12.31 -1.92 6.28
C GLU A 73 -13.12 -2.54 7.43
N GLY A 74 -13.43 -1.75 8.47
CA GLY A 74 -14.25 -2.17 9.62
C GLY A 74 -15.76 -2.02 9.42
N THR A 75 -16.21 -1.51 8.27
CA THR A 75 -17.61 -1.11 8.02
C THR A 75 -18.35 -2.06 7.06
N ILE A 76 -17.77 -3.20 6.71
CA ILE A 76 -18.33 -4.21 5.80
C ILE A 76 -18.64 -5.51 6.53
#